data_AF-A0A537YNC9-F1
#
_entry.id   AF-A0A537YNC9-F1
#
_cell.length_a   1.000
_cell.length_b   1.000
_cell.length_c   1.000
_cell.angle_alpha   90.00
_cell.angle_beta   90.00
_cell.angle_gamma   90.00
#
_symmetry.space_group_name_H-M   'P 1'
#
loop_
_entity.id
_entity.type
_entity.pdbx_description
1 polymer ?
#
loop_
_entity_poly.entity_id
_entity_poly.type
_entity_poly.pdbx_seq_one_letter_code
_entity_poly.pdbx_strand_id
1 'polypeptide(L)'
;MAGATTFAFRAMDGGGVATAGEIEAESKAQVGEQLRQRGLIVLDVSEKSEPFKIEQLWQTWKGIDMRELSIFSRQFATLVASGMPMLRSLHTLEEQTQDERIKAAIGGIRADVEAGSSLEQAMERHPEVFDRLYRAMVRSGEQSGQLEDALDRIAYQVEKSDSLRRQVKSAMMYPALIFGFAMVVLIAIVAFVIPTFVGIFEEIGEENPGEKAALPLPTQICVAASDLITGYWFILFPAVIVAFVVFFRWKRTEGGKNVWDRFILRLPMKVGDVIQKVALARWSRTFAGAVSAGVPMLQAIKLTGETSGNIVLERAMEDMYASVKRGGSLAGPIQRDEIFPPMVGHMVAVGEETGQLEHMLSKIADFYEAEVDAKVKALTSLIEPIMIVFVGGIVGFIVIAMYLPIFSLYDKIR
;
A
#
# COMPACT_ATOMS: atom_id res chain seq x y z
N MET A 1 1.88 41.24 2.51
CA MET A 1 1.68 41.47 3.96
C MET A 1 2.47 40.38 4.66
N ALA A 2 3.52 40.74 5.39
CA ALA A 2 4.32 39.77 6.13
C ALA A 2 3.46 39.21 7.27
N GLY A 3 3.35 37.89 7.39
CA GLY A 3 2.50 37.25 8.39
C GLY A 3 3.04 37.48 9.80
N ALA A 4 2.18 37.89 10.72
CA ALA A 4 2.53 37.97 12.14
C ALA A 4 2.91 36.55 12.63
N THR A 5 4.09 36.43 13.24
CA THR A 5 4.59 35.19 13.85
C THR A 5 4.46 35.30 15.37
N THR A 6 4.04 34.21 16.01
CA THR A 6 3.88 34.17 17.47
C THR A 6 5.23 33.89 18.13
N PHE A 7 5.69 34.79 18.98
CA PHE A 7 6.91 34.63 19.76
C PHE A 7 6.56 34.34 21.22
N ALA A 8 7.27 33.38 21.81
CA ALA A 8 7.24 33.16 23.24
C ALA A 8 8.34 34.01 23.90
N PHE A 9 8.00 34.75 24.95
CA PHE A 9 8.95 35.60 25.66
C PHE A 9 9.00 35.27 27.14
N ARG A 10 10.17 35.50 27.72
CA ARG A 10 10.38 35.59 29.16
C ARG A 10 10.99 36.94 29.46
N ALA A 11 10.33 37.73 30.29
CA ALA A 11 10.75 39.06 30.66
C ALA A 11 10.65 39.25 32.18
N MET A 12 11.24 40.30 32.70
CA MET A 12 11.27 40.63 34.12
C MET A 12 10.82 42.06 34.31
N ASP A 13 9.98 42.33 35.30
CA ASP A 13 9.64 43.70 35.65
C ASP A 13 10.78 44.39 36.43
N GLY A 14 10.69 45.71 36.63
CA GLY A 14 11.68 46.45 37.41
C GLY A 14 11.78 46.04 38.89
N GLY A 15 10.86 45.22 39.39
CA GLY A 15 10.86 44.65 40.75
C GLY A 15 11.51 43.27 40.84
N GLY A 16 11.97 42.69 39.73
CA GLY A 16 12.63 41.39 39.69
C GLY A 16 11.69 40.20 39.50
N VAL A 17 10.40 40.42 39.20
CA VAL A 17 9.42 39.35 38.99
C VAL A 17 9.43 38.93 37.52
N ALA A 18 9.73 37.65 37.27
CA ALA A 18 9.74 37.09 35.93
C ALA A 18 8.31 36.79 35.44
N THR A 19 7.98 37.29 34.25
CA THR A 19 6.72 37.07 33.53
C THR A 19 7.00 36.38 32.19
N ALA A 20 6.25 35.33 31.86
CA ALA A 20 6.32 34.65 30.58
C ALA A 20 4.98 34.74 29.84
N GLY A 21 5.01 34.84 28.52
CA GLY A 21 3.81 34.97 27.70
C GLY A 21 4.09 34.80 26.21
N GLU A 22 3.05 34.95 25.41
CA GLU A 22 3.10 34.88 23.95
C GLU A 22 2.68 36.23 23.36
N ILE A 23 3.36 36.65 22.28
CA ILE A 23 3.06 37.90 21.60
C ILE A 23 3.29 37.75 20.10
N GLU A 24 2.36 38.26 19.30
CA GLU A 24 2.46 38.26 17.86
C GLU A 24 3.25 39.49 17.38
N ALA A 25 4.27 39.24 16.57
CA ALA A 25 5.10 40.28 15.98
C ALA A 25 5.63 39.82 14.61
N GLU A 26 6.17 40.74 13.84
CA GLU A 26 6.82 40.46 12.56
C GLU A 26 8.32 40.13 12.75
N SER A 27 8.89 40.41 13.93
CA SER A 27 10.29 40.07 14.24
C SER A 27 10.58 40.04 15.75
N LYS A 28 11.62 39.31 16.16
CA LYS A 28 12.14 39.32 17.55
C LYS A 28 12.50 40.73 18.04
N ALA A 29 12.98 41.59 17.15
CA ALA A 29 13.30 42.98 17.47
C ALA A 29 12.05 43.78 17.85
N GLN A 30 10.93 43.55 17.14
CA GLN A 30 9.65 44.18 17.44
C GLN A 30 9.05 43.65 18.76
N VAL A 31 9.21 42.37 19.07
CA VAL A 31 8.84 41.80 20.39
C VAL A 31 9.62 42.50 21.51
N GLY A 32 10.93 42.66 21.34
CA GLY A 32 11.78 43.31 22.34
C GLY A 32 11.43 44.78 22.58
N GLU A 33 10.98 45.49 21.56
CA GLU A 33 10.52 46.88 21.66
C GLU A 33 9.16 46.97 22.36
N GLN A 34 8.20 46.11 22.00
CA GLN A 34 6.88 46.06 22.64
C GLN A 34 6.97 45.70 24.13
N LEU A 35 7.89 44.80 24.51
CA LEU A 35 8.11 44.45 25.92
C LEU A 35 8.79 45.58 26.70
N ARG A 36 9.72 46.31 26.08
CA ARG A 36 10.33 47.51 26.68
C ARG A 36 9.33 48.64 26.90
N GLN A 37 8.42 48.87 25.96
CA GLN A 37 7.35 49.86 26.10
C GLN A 37 6.40 49.53 27.27
N ARG A 38 6.28 48.24 27.62
CA ARG A 38 5.52 47.77 28.80
C ARG A 38 6.34 47.80 30.10
N GLY A 39 7.56 48.34 30.09
CA GLY A 39 8.43 48.43 31.26
C GLY A 39 9.07 47.10 31.66
N LEU A 40 9.10 46.11 30.76
CA LEU A 40 9.65 44.78 31.01
C LEU A 40 11.05 44.64 30.38
N ILE A 41 11.99 44.08 31.14
CA ILE A 41 13.33 43.72 30.69
C ILE A 41 13.28 42.33 30.09
N VAL A 42 13.62 42.22 28.80
CA VAL A 42 13.57 40.96 28.06
C VAL A 42 14.73 40.06 28.49
N LEU A 43 14.42 38.85 28.96
CA LEU A 43 15.42 37.84 29.32
C LEU A 43 15.64 36.84 28.16
N ASP A 44 14.57 36.43 27.50
CA ASP A 44 14.64 35.52 26.34
C ASP A 44 13.44 35.73 25.41
N VAL A 45 13.68 35.61 24.10
CA VAL A 45 12.66 35.64 23.04
C VAL A 45 12.94 34.52 22.06
N SER A 46 12.11 33.50 22.12
CA SER A 46 12.16 32.37 21.20
C SER A 46 11.02 32.49 20.20
N GLU A 47 11.35 32.25 18.93
CA GLU A 47 10.34 32.08 17.90
C GLU A 47 9.71 30.73 18.12
N LYS A 48 8.38 30.69 18.28
CA LYS A 48 7.68 29.43 18.40
C LYS A 48 7.55 28.87 16.99
N SER A 49 8.59 28.19 16.51
CA SER A 49 8.49 27.35 15.33
C SER A 49 7.34 26.38 15.56
N GLU A 50 6.30 26.41 14.71
CA GLU A 50 5.20 25.46 14.83
C GLU A 50 5.80 24.06 15.00
N PRO A 51 5.44 23.32 16.07
CA PRO A 51 5.98 21.99 16.26
C PRO A 51 5.66 21.20 15.01
N PHE A 52 6.68 20.61 14.40
CA PHE A 52 6.57 19.79 13.18
C PHE A 52 5.41 18.81 13.36
N LYS A 53 4.24 19.12 12.77
CA LYS A 53 3.01 18.36 12.99
C LYS A 53 3.15 17.05 12.22
N ILE A 54 3.72 16.05 12.89
CA ILE A 54 3.87 14.69 12.42
C ILE A 54 2.53 14.21 11.82
N GLU A 55 1.38 14.55 12.42
CA GLU A 55 0.03 14.33 11.88
C GLU A 55 -0.15 14.71 10.40
N GLN A 56 0.36 15.87 9.96
CA GLN A 56 0.21 16.34 8.57
C GLN A 56 1.07 15.53 7.60
N LEU A 57 2.23 15.04 8.04
CA LEU A 57 3.07 14.09 7.29
C LEU A 57 2.38 12.71 7.15
N TRP A 58 1.72 12.22 8.21
CA TRP A 58 0.94 10.98 8.15
C TRP A 58 -0.26 11.11 7.21
N GLN A 59 -0.95 12.26 7.22
CA GLN A 59 -2.06 12.56 6.31
C GLN A 59 -1.62 12.65 4.86
N THR A 60 -0.36 13.01 4.55
CA THR A 60 0.18 12.98 3.17
C THR A 60 0.58 11.56 2.72
N TRP A 61 0.87 10.65 3.66
CA TRP A 61 1.32 9.29 3.36
C TRP A 61 0.17 8.26 3.33
N LYS A 62 -0.95 8.56 3.98
CA LYS A 62 -2.13 7.70 3.97
C LYS A 62 -2.78 7.72 2.58
N GLY A 63 -2.65 6.63 1.84
CA GLY A 63 -3.37 6.44 0.57
C GLY A 63 -4.89 6.39 0.80
N ILE A 64 -5.65 6.57 -0.28
CA ILE A 64 -7.11 6.59 -0.23
C ILE A 64 -7.67 5.24 0.21
N ASP A 65 -8.67 5.26 1.08
CA ASP A 65 -9.41 4.07 1.43
C ASP A 65 -10.35 3.67 0.28
N MET A 66 -10.07 2.53 -0.35
CA MET A 66 -10.90 1.99 -1.43
C MET A 66 -12.33 1.68 -0.98
N ARG A 67 -12.52 1.39 0.30
CA ARG A 67 -13.85 1.16 0.86
C ARG A 67 -14.67 2.44 0.88
N GLU A 68 -14.07 3.55 1.29
CA GLU A 68 -14.73 4.86 1.29
C GLU A 68 -15.04 5.31 -0.15
N LEU A 69 -14.11 5.11 -1.10
CA LEU A 69 -14.37 5.38 -2.52
C LEU A 69 -15.50 4.51 -3.08
N SER A 70 -15.60 3.26 -2.65
CA SER A 70 -16.69 2.35 -3.02
C SER A 70 -18.04 2.83 -2.48
N ILE A 71 -18.09 3.26 -1.21
CA ILE A 71 -19.30 3.79 -0.58
C ILE A 71 -19.73 5.08 -1.27
N PHE A 72 -18.80 6.01 -1.49
CA PHE A 72 -19.03 7.24 -2.24
C PHE A 72 -19.62 6.94 -3.62
N SER A 73 -19.00 6.05 -4.39
CA SER A 73 -19.43 5.76 -5.76
C SER A 73 -20.84 5.15 -5.79
N ARG A 74 -21.15 4.25 -4.86
CA ARG A 74 -22.50 3.65 -4.74
C ARG A 74 -23.55 4.67 -4.33
N GLN A 75 -23.25 5.52 -3.33
CA GLN A 75 -24.14 6.59 -2.92
C GLN A 75 -24.36 7.59 -4.05
N PHE A 76 -23.31 7.95 -4.78
CA PHE A 76 -23.40 8.88 -5.89
C PHE A 76 -24.29 8.35 -7.02
N ALA A 77 -24.07 7.09 -7.43
CA ALA A 77 -24.92 6.41 -8.40
C ALA A 77 -26.39 6.40 -7.95
N THR A 78 -26.65 6.10 -6.67
CA THR A 78 -28.00 6.03 -6.11
C THR A 78 -28.70 7.40 -6.09
N LEU A 79 -27.98 8.46 -5.71
CA LEU A 79 -28.52 9.82 -5.67
C LEU A 79 -28.83 10.33 -7.08
N VAL A 80 -27.94 10.11 -8.04
CA VAL A 80 -28.17 10.50 -9.44
C VAL A 80 -29.33 9.70 -10.04
N ALA A 81 -29.40 8.38 -9.80
CA ALA A 81 -30.51 7.53 -10.25
C ALA A 81 -31.87 7.94 -9.65
N SER A 82 -31.88 8.52 -8.45
CA SER A 82 -33.10 9.06 -7.84
C SER A 82 -33.59 10.37 -8.48
N GLY A 83 -32.89 10.87 -9.50
CA GLY A 83 -33.16 12.15 -10.14
C GLY A 83 -32.75 13.35 -9.30
N MET A 84 -31.91 13.17 -8.28
CA MET A 84 -31.39 14.27 -7.48
C MET A 84 -30.47 15.15 -8.34
N PRO A 85 -30.62 16.50 -8.31
CA PRO A 85 -29.74 17.39 -9.04
C PRO A 85 -28.27 17.19 -8.67
N MET A 86 -27.38 17.18 -9.67
CA MET A 86 -25.94 16.89 -9.52
C MET A 86 -25.27 17.66 -8.38
N LEU A 87 -25.44 18.99 -8.34
CA LEU A 87 -24.85 19.83 -7.29
C LEU A 87 -25.34 19.46 -5.88
N ARG A 88 -26.63 19.09 -5.75
CA ARG A 88 -27.20 18.65 -4.47
C ARG A 88 -26.63 17.29 -4.07
N SER A 89 -26.50 16.36 -5.02
CA SER A 89 -25.88 15.05 -4.80
C SER A 89 -24.43 15.23 -4.30
N LEU A 90 -23.63 16.07 -4.97
CA LEU A 90 -22.24 16.35 -4.57
C LEU A 90 -22.16 16.99 -3.18
N HIS A 91 -23.04 17.95 -2.86
CA HIS A 91 -23.11 18.55 -1.52
C HIS A 91 -23.42 17.51 -0.43
N THR A 92 -24.42 16.65 -0.66
CA THR A 92 -24.79 15.59 0.30
C THR A 92 -23.65 14.58 0.49
N LEU A 93 -22.94 14.22 -0.58
CA LEU A 93 -21.80 13.31 -0.51
C LEU A 93 -20.62 13.94 0.24
N GLU A 94 -20.35 15.23 0.04
CA GLU A 94 -19.31 15.96 0.78
C GLU A 94 -19.57 15.97 2.29
N GLU A 95 -20.83 16.14 2.70
CA GLU A 95 -21.22 16.11 4.12
C GLU A 95 -21.12 14.72 4.74
N GLN A 96 -21.41 13.66 3.97
CA GLN A 96 -21.45 12.28 4.45
C GLN A 96 -20.10 11.55 4.36
N THR A 97 -19.18 12.02 3.52
CA THR A 97 -17.87 11.38 3.32
C THR A 97 -16.98 11.55 4.56
N GLN A 98 -16.45 10.43 5.05
CA GLN A 98 -15.57 10.41 6.23
C GLN A 98 -14.09 10.60 5.87
N ASP A 99 -13.66 10.17 4.69
CA ASP A 99 -12.29 10.36 4.23
C ASP A 99 -12.05 11.81 3.78
N GLU A 100 -11.20 12.53 4.51
CA GLU A 100 -10.90 13.95 4.27
C GLU A 100 -10.36 14.24 2.86
N ARG A 101 -9.63 13.29 2.24
CA ARG A 101 -9.11 13.50 0.87
C ARG A 101 -10.21 13.37 -0.16
N ILE A 102 -11.06 12.36 -0.01
CA ILE A 102 -12.23 12.18 -0.89
C ILE A 102 -13.16 13.38 -0.71
N LYS A 103 -13.42 13.80 0.53
CA LYS A 103 -14.24 14.98 0.84
C LYS A 103 -13.70 16.26 0.20
N ALA A 104 -12.40 16.52 0.33
CA ALA A 104 -11.76 17.68 -0.33
C ALA A 104 -11.89 17.63 -1.86
N ALA A 105 -11.75 16.44 -2.46
CA ALA A 105 -11.94 16.26 -3.90
C ALA A 105 -13.40 16.47 -4.32
N ILE A 106 -14.38 16.00 -3.54
CA ILE A 106 -15.81 16.25 -3.80
C ILE A 106 -16.10 17.75 -3.72
N GLY A 107 -15.58 18.46 -2.72
CA GLY A 107 -15.75 19.91 -2.58
C GLY A 107 -15.17 20.68 -3.78
N GLY A 108 -13.97 20.28 -4.26
CA GLY A 108 -13.38 20.81 -5.49
C GLY A 108 -14.24 20.53 -6.72
N ILE A 109 -14.72 19.30 -6.88
CA ILE A 109 -15.59 18.90 -7.97
C ILE A 109 -16.90 19.69 -7.96
N ARG A 110 -17.52 19.86 -6.79
CA ARG A 110 -18.75 20.65 -6.62
C ARG A 110 -18.56 22.08 -7.09
N ALA A 111 -17.48 22.74 -6.65
CA ALA A 111 -17.18 24.12 -7.05
C ALA A 111 -16.94 24.24 -8.57
N ASP A 112 -16.28 23.26 -9.18
CA ASP A 112 -16.00 23.25 -10.61
C ASP A 112 -17.25 23.02 -11.47
N VAL A 113 -18.13 22.13 -11.03
CA VAL A 113 -19.43 21.88 -11.66
C VAL A 113 -20.35 23.10 -11.48
N GLU A 114 -20.31 23.75 -10.32
CA GLU A 114 -21.05 25.01 -10.08
C GLU A 114 -20.55 26.13 -11.00
N ALA A 115 -19.25 26.17 -11.29
CA ALA A 115 -18.64 27.06 -12.27
C ALA A 115 -18.90 26.66 -13.74
N GLY A 116 -19.60 25.55 -13.99
CA GLY A 116 -20.01 25.10 -15.33
C GLY A 116 -19.05 24.12 -16.02
N SER A 117 -18.05 23.58 -15.31
CA SER A 117 -17.22 22.49 -15.83
C SER A 117 -18.02 21.19 -15.92
N SER A 118 -17.68 20.29 -16.85
CA SER A 118 -18.26 18.94 -16.83
C SER A 118 -17.76 18.15 -15.61
N LEU A 119 -18.49 17.11 -15.21
CA LEU A 119 -18.12 16.28 -14.07
C LEU A 119 -16.76 15.62 -14.30
N GLU A 120 -16.49 15.17 -15.52
CA GLU A 120 -15.21 14.58 -15.85
C GLU A 120 -14.04 15.57 -15.77
N GLN A 121 -14.18 16.79 -16.27
CA GLN A 121 -13.15 17.83 -16.18
C GLN A 121 -12.84 18.21 -14.73
N ALA A 122 -13.87 18.26 -13.91
CA ALA A 122 -13.74 18.48 -12.47
C ALA A 122 -12.98 17.31 -11.80
N MET A 123 -13.30 16.07 -12.14
CA MET A 123 -12.57 14.89 -11.65
C MET A 123 -11.14 14.79 -12.18
N GLU A 124 -10.83 15.35 -13.36
CA GLU A 124 -9.47 15.35 -13.92
C GLU A 124 -8.45 16.06 -13.03
N ARG A 125 -8.90 17.06 -12.26
CA ARG A 125 -8.09 17.81 -11.29
C ARG A 125 -7.76 17.05 -10.01
N HIS A 126 -8.41 15.90 -9.79
CA HIS A 126 -8.21 15.02 -8.65
C HIS A 126 -7.79 13.59 -9.07
N PRO A 127 -6.70 13.43 -9.85
CA PRO A 127 -6.23 12.13 -10.34
C PRO A 127 -5.81 11.15 -9.25
N GLU A 128 -5.51 11.65 -8.05
CA GLU A 128 -5.18 10.83 -6.90
C GLU A 128 -6.40 10.06 -6.36
N VAL A 129 -7.62 10.60 -6.52
CA VAL A 129 -8.89 9.99 -6.10
C VAL A 129 -9.57 9.23 -7.23
N PHE A 130 -9.69 9.88 -8.38
CA PHE A 130 -10.41 9.33 -9.52
C PHE A 130 -9.41 8.91 -10.59
N ASP A 131 -9.21 7.59 -10.72
CA ASP A 131 -8.30 7.05 -11.71
C ASP A 131 -8.77 7.33 -13.16
N ARG A 132 -7.89 7.07 -14.12
CA ARG A 132 -8.17 7.34 -15.54
C ARG A 132 -9.39 6.57 -16.06
N LEU A 133 -9.63 5.36 -15.55
CA LEU A 133 -10.73 4.52 -15.99
C LEU A 133 -12.06 5.07 -15.46
N TYR A 134 -12.11 5.45 -14.19
CA TYR A 134 -13.25 6.11 -13.55
C TYR A 134 -13.69 7.33 -14.37
N ARG A 135 -12.75 8.23 -14.66
CA ARG A 135 -13.02 9.45 -15.42
C ARG A 135 -13.45 9.17 -16.85
N ALA A 136 -12.86 8.18 -17.52
CA ALA A 136 -13.27 7.81 -18.87
C ALA A 136 -14.70 7.24 -18.92
N MET A 137 -15.11 6.47 -17.91
CA MET A 137 -16.50 5.99 -17.79
C MET A 137 -17.47 7.15 -17.54
N VAL A 138 -17.10 8.10 -16.67
CA VAL A 138 -17.90 9.33 -16.46
C VAL A 138 -18.01 10.12 -17.77
N ARG A 139 -16.91 10.34 -18.48
CA ARG A 139 -16.90 11.03 -19.79
C ARG A 139 -17.88 10.39 -20.77
N SER A 140 -17.82 9.06 -20.88
CA SER A 140 -18.69 8.29 -21.76
C SER A 140 -20.17 8.48 -21.40
N GLY A 141 -20.50 8.38 -20.10
CA GLY A 141 -21.86 8.62 -19.60
C GLY A 141 -22.35 10.06 -19.79
N GLU A 142 -21.50 11.06 -19.56
CA GLU A 142 -21.84 12.46 -19.82
C GLU A 142 -22.11 12.73 -21.30
N GLN A 143 -21.26 12.19 -22.20
CA GLN A 143 -21.40 12.40 -23.64
C GLN A 143 -22.60 11.65 -24.24
N SER A 144 -22.93 10.48 -23.72
CA SER A 144 -24.07 9.68 -24.17
C SER A 144 -25.39 10.08 -23.50
N GLY A 145 -25.35 10.94 -22.48
CA GLY A 145 -26.51 11.28 -21.66
C GLY A 145 -26.96 10.16 -20.72
N GLN A 146 -26.17 9.09 -20.58
CA GLN A 146 -26.43 7.92 -19.72
C GLN A 146 -25.53 7.94 -18.48
N LEU A 147 -25.41 9.10 -17.84
CA LEU A 147 -24.55 9.26 -16.66
C LEU A 147 -25.00 8.38 -15.49
N GLU A 148 -26.31 8.18 -15.33
CA GLU A 148 -26.89 7.28 -14.34
C GLU A 148 -26.33 5.85 -14.48
N ASP A 149 -26.45 5.26 -15.69
CA ASP A 149 -25.95 3.92 -15.98
C ASP A 149 -24.43 3.83 -15.82
N ALA A 150 -23.70 4.87 -16.23
CA ALA A 150 -22.25 4.91 -16.10
C ALA A 150 -21.83 4.93 -14.63
N LEU A 151 -22.48 5.72 -13.77
CA LEU A 151 -22.20 5.78 -12.34
C LEU A 151 -22.53 4.45 -11.64
N ASP A 152 -23.62 3.77 -12.02
CA ASP A 152 -23.94 2.44 -11.48
C ASP A 152 -22.87 1.40 -11.84
N ARG A 153 -22.41 1.39 -13.11
CA ARG A 153 -21.32 0.52 -13.58
C ARG A 153 -20.01 0.83 -12.86
N ILE A 154 -19.69 2.11 -12.66
CA ILE A 154 -18.52 2.55 -11.87
C ILE A 154 -18.63 2.04 -10.43
N ALA A 155 -19.78 2.23 -9.77
CA ALA A 155 -20.00 1.79 -8.40
C ALA A 155 -19.79 0.28 -8.26
N TYR A 156 -20.39 -0.51 -9.16
CA TYR A 156 -20.21 -1.96 -9.20
C TYR A 156 -18.74 -2.35 -9.42
N GLN A 157 -18.04 -1.67 -10.32
CA GLN A 157 -16.61 -1.91 -10.60
C GLN A 157 -15.73 -1.66 -9.37
N VAL A 158 -15.96 -0.55 -8.66
CA VAL A 158 -15.18 -0.18 -7.47
C VAL A 158 -15.49 -1.14 -6.32
N GLU A 159 -16.76 -1.53 -6.12
CA GLU A 159 -17.18 -2.54 -5.12
C GLU A 159 -16.50 -3.89 -5.35
N LYS A 160 -16.46 -4.35 -6.60
CA LYS A 160 -15.78 -5.60 -6.97
C LYS A 160 -14.28 -5.51 -6.73
N SER A 161 -13.66 -4.38 -7.08
CA SER A 161 -12.23 -4.15 -6.86
C SER A 161 -11.88 -4.10 -5.37
N ASP A 162 -12.69 -3.44 -4.54
CA ASP A 162 -12.54 -3.45 -3.08
C ASP A 162 -12.70 -4.86 -2.50
N SER A 163 -13.75 -5.59 -2.91
CA SER A 163 -14.01 -6.93 -2.39
C SER A 163 -12.87 -7.90 -2.71
N LEU A 164 -12.35 -7.90 -3.94
CA LEU A 164 -11.17 -8.69 -4.32
C LEU A 164 -9.94 -8.31 -3.49
N ARG A 165 -9.68 -7.01 -3.32
CA ARG A 165 -8.55 -6.53 -2.51
C ARG A 165 -8.68 -6.94 -1.05
N ARG A 166 -9.89 -6.89 -0.49
CA ARG A 166 -10.19 -7.30 0.89
C ARG A 166 -10.05 -8.80 1.08
N GLN A 167 -10.50 -9.62 0.13
CA GLN A 167 -10.31 -11.06 0.17
C GLN A 167 -8.82 -11.41 0.26
N VAL A 168 -8.00 -10.82 -0.63
CA VAL A 168 -6.54 -11.03 -0.61
C VAL A 168 -5.91 -10.51 0.69
N LYS A 169 -6.28 -9.30 1.14
CA LYS A 169 -5.73 -8.71 2.37
C LYS A 169 -6.09 -9.53 3.62
N SER A 170 -7.34 -9.98 3.70
CA SER A 170 -7.85 -10.78 4.83
C SER A 170 -7.07 -12.10 4.96
N ALA A 171 -6.87 -12.79 3.84
CA ALA A 171 -6.14 -14.06 3.83
C ALA A 171 -4.65 -13.93 4.15
N MET A 172 -4.04 -12.76 3.87
CA MET A 172 -2.64 -12.47 4.20
C MET A 172 -2.45 -11.97 5.63
N MET A 173 -3.51 -11.50 6.30
CA MET A 173 -3.44 -10.93 7.65
C MET A 173 -2.94 -11.97 8.67
N TYR A 174 -3.50 -13.18 8.62
CA TYR A 174 -3.17 -14.25 9.57
C TYR A 174 -1.71 -14.73 9.43
N PRO A 175 -1.21 -15.06 8.22
CA PRO A 175 0.22 -15.31 8.00
C PRO A 175 1.13 -14.19 8.51
N ALA A 176 0.78 -12.94 8.24
CA ALA A 176 1.58 -11.79 8.67
C ALA A 176 1.64 -11.66 10.19
N LEU A 177 0.53 -11.92 10.90
CA LEU A 177 0.48 -11.86 12.36
C LEU A 177 1.35 -12.95 13.00
N ILE A 178 1.23 -14.20 12.53
CA ILE A 178 2.04 -15.32 13.07
C ILE A 178 3.51 -15.11 12.76
N PHE A 179 3.83 -14.74 11.51
CA PHE A 179 5.21 -14.47 11.12
C PHE A 179 5.81 -13.32 11.93
N GLY A 180 5.04 -12.24 12.15
CA GLY A 180 5.44 -11.13 13.00
C GLY A 180 5.71 -11.58 14.44
N PHE A 181 4.80 -12.35 15.03
CA PHE A 181 4.99 -12.89 16.38
C PHE A 181 6.20 -13.82 16.48
N ALA A 182 6.36 -14.74 15.53
CA ALA A 182 7.51 -15.64 15.46
C ALA A 182 8.83 -14.87 15.32
N MET A 183 8.86 -13.80 14.50
CA MET A 183 10.04 -12.95 14.34
C MET A 183 10.37 -12.20 15.63
N VAL A 184 9.37 -11.68 16.36
CA VAL A 184 9.58 -11.03 17.66
C VAL A 184 10.16 -12.01 18.67
N VAL A 185 9.59 -13.22 18.78
CA VAL A 185 10.11 -14.26 19.69
C VAL A 185 11.52 -14.66 19.30
N LEU A 186 11.80 -14.84 18.01
CA LEU A 186 13.14 -15.16 17.51
C LEU A 186 14.16 -14.08 17.85
N ILE A 187 13.83 -12.82 17.58
CA ILE A 187 14.69 -11.68 17.92
C ILE A 187 14.93 -11.62 19.43
N ALA A 188 13.91 -11.85 20.26
CA ALA A 188 14.07 -11.85 21.71
C ALA A 188 14.99 -12.97 22.21
N ILE A 189 14.85 -14.19 21.69
CA ILE A 189 15.75 -15.30 22.02
C ILE A 189 17.18 -14.96 21.61
N VAL A 190 17.36 -14.45 20.39
CA VAL A 190 18.70 -14.13 19.89
C VAL A 190 19.32 -12.94 20.63
N ALA A 191 18.54 -11.92 20.98
CA ALA A 191 19.04 -10.71 21.61
C ALA A 191 19.27 -10.84 23.13
N PHE A 192 18.54 -11.71 23.83
CA PHE A 192 18.64 -11.82 25.29
C PHE A 192 19.14 -13.18 25.76
N VAL A 193 18.61 -14.27 25.20
CA VAL A 193 18.91 -15.62 25.67
C VAL A 193 20.32 -16.05 25.25
N ILE A 194 20.68 -15.83 23.99
CA ILE A 194 22.01 -16.22 23.48
C ILE A 194 23.14 -15.52 24.24
N PRO A 195 23.15 -14.18 24.43
CA PRO A 195 24.21 -13.51 25.19
C PRO A 195 24.32 -13.98 26.64
N THR A 196 23.18 -14.25 27.29
CA THR A 196 23.18 -14.78 28.66
C THR A 196 23.90 -16.12 28.74
N PHE A 197 23.66 -17.00 27.76
CA PHE A 197 24.35 -18.29 27.68
C PHE A 197 25.83 -18.15 27.33
N VAL A 198 26.19 -17.25 26.42
CA VAL A 198 27.61 -16.97 26.10
C VAL A 198 28.36 -16.47 27.33
N GLY A 199 27.78 -15.53 28.09
CA GLY A 199 28.38 -15.01 29.31
C GLY A 199 28.69 -16.12 30.32
N ILE A 200 27.76 -17.07 30.51
CA ILE A 200 27.99 -18.24 31.37
C ILE A 200 29.15 -19.11 30.85
N PHE A 201 29.28 -19.30 29.53
CA PHE A 201 30.38 -20.07 28.95
C PHE A 201 31.74 -19.36 29.05
N GLU A 202 31.75 -18.02 28.93
CA GLU A 202 32.95 -17.22 29.12
C GLU A 202 33.44 -17.29 30.58
N GLU A 203 32.53 -17.20 31.56
CA GLU A 203 32.85 -17.38 32.98
C GLU A 203 33.47 -18.76 33.27
N ILE A 204 32.88 -19.83 32.74
CA ILE A 204 33.39 -21.21 32.90
C ILE A 204 34.77 -21.40 32.20
N GLY A 205 34.98 -20.74 31.06
CA GLY A 205 36.23 -20.77 30.32
C GLY A 205 37.37 -19.98 30.97
N GLU A 206 37.06 -18.91 31.70
CA GLU A 206 38.03 -18.13 32.48
C GLU A 206 38.52 -18.88 33.73
N GLU A 207 37.66 -19.68 34.37
CA GLU A 207 38.05 -20.54 35.49
C GLU A 207 39.01 -21.68 35.09
N ASN A 208 39.11 -22.03 33.80
CA ASN A 208 39.97 -23.08 33.27
C ASN A 208 40.88 -22.57 32.12
N PRO A 209 42.02 -21.90 32.42
CA PRO A 209 42.81 -21.13 31.46
C PRO A 209 43.49 -21.91 30.33
N GLY A 210 43.43 -23.24 30.34
CA GLY A 210 43.96 -24.13 29.30
C GLY A 210 42.95 -24.53 28.21
N GLU A 211 41.65 -24.24 28.41
CA GLU A 211 40.58 -24.77 27.59
C GLU A 211 39.67 -23.66 27.05
N LYS A 212 40.14 -22.90 26.06
CA LYS A 212 39.20 -22.19 25.18
C LYS A 212 38.45 -23.24 24.38
N ALA A 213 37.32 -23.73 24.91
CA ALA A 213 36.40 -24.57 24.18
C ALA A 213 35.90 -23.76 22.98
N ALA A 214 36.46 -24.03 21.81
CA ALA A 214 35.99 -23.44 20.57
C ALA A 214 34.50 -23.74 20.46
N LEU A 215 33.67 -22.69 20.52
CA LEU A 215 32.23 -22.82 20.41
C LEU A 215 31.92 -23.61 19.13
N PRO A 216 31.06 -24.63 19.18
CA PRO A 216 30.66 -25.35 17.99
C PRO A 216 30.05 -24.43 16.92
N LEU A 217 30.18 -24.80 15.64
CA LEU A 217 29.70 -23.99 14.51
C LEU A 217 28.25 -23.49 14.65
N PRO A 218 27.26 -24.31 15.07
CA PRO A 218 25.89 -23.82 15.28
C PRO A 218 25.81 -22.70 16.32
N THR A 219 26.56 -22.82 17.41
CA THR A 219 26.66 -21.81 18.47
C THR A 219 27.29 -20.54 17.95
N GLN A 220 28.39 -20.62 17.16
CA GLN A 220 29.03 -19.44 16.57
C GLN A 220 28.09 -18.64 15.67
N ILE A 221 27.25 -19.31 14.85
CA ILE A 221 26.25 -18.64 14.01
C ILE A 221 25.24 -17.88 14.87
N CYS A 222 24.76 -18.53 15.93
CA CYS A 222 23.84 -17.96 16.92
C CYS A 222 24.43 -16.73 17.63
N VAL A 223 25.69 -16.80 18.06
CA VAL A 223 26.41 -15.68 18.69
C VAL A 223 26.61 -14.54 17.70
N ALA A 224 27.09 -14.81 16.49
CA ALA A 224 27.28 -13.78 15.47
C ALA A 224 25.98 -13.07 15.09
N ALA A 225 24.87 -13.82 15.01
CA ALA A 225 23.54 -13.23 14.81
C ALA A 225 23.11 -12.36 16.00
N SER A 226 23.42 -12.81 17.23
CA SER A 226 23.17 -12.05 18.44
C SER A 226 23.94 -10.74 18.46
N ASP A 227 25.25 -10.77 18.23
CA ASP A 227 26.12 -9.58 18.21
C ASP A 227 25.71 -8.58 17.12
N LEU A 228 25.25 -9.08 15.96
CA LEU A 228 24.72 -8.22 14.90
C LEU A 228 23.44 -7.51 15.35
N ILE A 229 22.53 -8.24 16.01
CA ILE A 229 21.27 -7.69 16.50
C ILE A 229 21.52 -6.75 17.68
N THR A 230 22.26 -7.15 18.71
CA THR A 230 22.46 -6.35 19.94
C THR A 230 23.48 -5.22 19.74
N GLY A 231 24.55 -5.46 18.99
CA GLY A 231 25.64 -4.50 18.78
C GLY A 231 25.35 -3.48 17.68
N TYR A 232 24.56 -3.84 16.66
CA TYR A 232 24.28 -2.96 15.51
C TYR A 232 22.79 -2.66 15.30
N TRP A 233 21.88 -2.92 16.26
CA TRP A 233 20.44 -2.64 16.08
C TRP A 233 20.15 -1.21 15.60
N PHE A 234 20.91 -0.23 16.10
CA PHE A 234 20.76 1.19 15.75
C PHE A 234 21.16 1.51 14.30
N ILE A 235 21.95 0.65 13.64
CA ILE A 235 22.21 0.71 12.19
C ILE A 235 21.25 -0.22 11.45
N LEU A 236 21.01 -1.41 11.98
CA LEU A 236 20.26 -2.49 11.33
C LEU A 236 18.79 -2.13 11.13
N PHE A 237 18.11 -1.58 12.13
CA PHE A 237 16.72 -1.14 12.01
C PHE A 237 16.55 -0.03 10.96
N PRO A 238 17.31 1.09 11.02
CA PRO A 238 17.27 2.10 9.97
C PRO A 238 17.68 1.56 8.60
N ALA A 239 18.69 0.69 8.51
CA ALA A 239 19.11 0.09 7.24
C ALA A 239 17.99 -0.76 6.61
N VAL A 240 17.26 -1.54 7.41
CA VAL A 240 16.09 -2.30 6.95
C VAL A 240 14.97 -1.36 6.48
N ILE A 241 14.69 -0.29 7.23
CA ILE A 241 13.69 0.72 6.82
C ILE A 241 14.10 1.39 5.51
N VAL A 242 15.36 1.81 5.38
CA VAL A 242 15.89 2.43 4.16
C VAL A 242 15.85 1.44 3.00
N ALA A 243 16.29 0.20 3.19
CA ALA A 243 16.22 -0.85 2.17
C ALA A 243 14.77 -1.10 1.73
N PHE A 244 13.82 -1.11 2.67
CA PHE A 244 12.40 -1.23 2.38
C PHE A 244 11.90 -0.03 1.57
N VAL A 245 12.19 1.20 1.97
CA VAL A 245 11.79 2.41 1.24
C VAL A 245 12.39 2.44 -0.18
N VAL A 246 13.69 2.13 -0.30
CA VAL A 246 14.40 2.06 -1.60
C VAL A 246 13.79 0.97 -2.48
N PHE A 247 13.52 -0.21 -1.95
CA PHE A 247 12.87 -1.30 -2.69
C PHE A 247 11.46 -0.91 -3.16
N PHE A 248 10.65 -0.30 -2.28
CA PHE A 248 9.29 0.16 -2.62
C PHE A 248 9.29 1.32 -3.62
N ARG A 249 10.34 2.12 -3.65
CA ARG A 249 10.52 3.20 -4.62
C ARG A 249 11.06 2.66 -5.94
N TRP A 250 11.97 1.69 -5.91
CA TRP A 250 12.51 1.01 -7.08
C TRP A 250 11.42 0.25 -7.85
N LYS A 251 10.54 -0.50 -7.17
CA LYS A 251 9.41 -1.20 -7.83
C LYS A 251 8.40 -0.26 -8.52
N ARG A 252 8.41 1.04 -8.19
CA ARG A 252 7.57 2.06 -8.85
C ARG A 252 8.20 2.62 -10.12
N THR A 253 9.48 2.35 -10.37
CA THR A 253 10.14 2.72 -11.64
C THR A 253 9.80 1.72 -12.74
N GLU A 254 9.80 2.14 -14.01
CA GLU A 254 9.48 1.27 -15.16
C GLU A 254 10.40 0.03 -15.25
N GLY A 255 11.70 0.22 -14.98
CA GLY A 255 12.68 -0.87 -14.94
C GLY A 255 12.44 -1.83 -13.77
N GLY A 256 12.19 -1.29 -12.58
CA GLY A 256 11.92 -2.10 -11.38
C GLY A 256 10.61 -2.87 -11.46
N LYS A 257 9.52 -2.25 -11.95
CA LYS A 257 8.23 -2.90 -12.19
C LYS A 257 8.38 -4.09 -13.15
N ASN A 258 9.13 -3.91 -14.25
CA ASN A 258 9.39 -5.00 -15.21
C ASN A 258 10.11 -6.21 -14.62
N VAL A 259 11.18 -5.96 -13.86
CA VAL A 259 11.96 -7.05 -13.25
C VAL A 259 11.14 -7.73 -12.16
N TRP A 260 10.47 -6.94 -11.32
CA TRP A 260 9.67 -7.44 -10.21
C TRP A 260 8.46 -8.24 -10.68
N ASP A 261 7.64 -7.71 -11.58
CA ASP A 261 6.45 -8.38 -12.08
C ASP A 261 6.80 -9.69 -12.82
N ARG A 262 7.94 -9.73 -13.53
CA ARG A 262 8.42 -10.97 -14.16
C ARG A 262 8.95 -11.97 -13.14
N PHE A 263 9.66 -11.50 -12.11
CA PHE A 263 10.18 -12.35 -11.04
C PHE A 263 9.05 -12.97 -10.21
N ILE A 264 8.03 -12.17 -9.87
CA ILE A 264 6.92 -12.61 -9.03
C ILE A 264 6.06 -13.67 -9.71
N LEU A 265 5.91 -13.60 -11.04
CA LEU A 265 5.25 -14.63 -11.86
C LEU A 265 6.04 -15.95 -11.89
N ARG A 266 7.36 -15.91 -11.65
CA ARG A 266 8.24 -17.08 -11.64
C ARG A 266 8.49 -17.65 -10.24
N LEU A 267 7.87 -17.09 -9.20
CA LEU A 267 8.05 -17.60 -7.84
C LEU A 267 7.53 -19.05 -7.71
N PRO A 268 8.32 -19.95 -7.09
CA PRO A 268 7.88 -21.31 -6.80
C PRO A 268 6.70 -21.31 -5.81
N MET A 269 6.05 -22.45 -5.62
CA MET A 269 4.85 -22.62 -4.75
C MET A 269 3.54 -22.03 -5.31
N LYS A 270 3.39 -21.94 -6.65
CA LYS A 270 2.15 -21.49 -7.33
C LYS A 270 1.73 -20.04 -7.00
N VAL A 271 2.61 -19.22 -6.43
CA VAL A 271 2.36 -17.80 -6.17
C VAL A 271 2.17 -17.02 -7.47
N GLY A 272 2.95 -17.36 -8.50
CA GLY A 272 2.79 -16.79 -9.84
C GLY A 272 1.41 -17.04 -10.46
N ASP A 273 0.85 -18.25 -10.29
CA ASP A 273 -0.50 -18.62 -10.75
C ASP A 273 -1.57 -17.74 -10.09
N VAL A 274 -1.46 -17.48 -8.77
CA VAL A 274 -2.41 -16.60 -8.07
C VAL A 274 -2.30 -15.17 -8.55
N ILE A 275 -1.09 -14.64 -8.72
CA ILE A 275 -0.89 -13.27 -9.19
C ILE A 275 -1.40 -13.09 -10.62
N GLN A 276 -1.14 -14.05 -11.50
CA GLN A 276 -1.68 -14.08 -12.85
C GLN A 276 -3.20 -14.06 -12.83
N LYS A 277 -3.85 -14.92 -12.03
CA LYS A 277 -5.31 -14.97 -11.91
C LYS A 277 -5.91 -13.69 -11.33
N VAL A 278 -5.26 -13.05 -10.36
CA VAL A 278 -5.66 -11.74 -9.84
C VAL A 278 -5.59 -10.67 -10.94
N ALA A 279 -4.52 -10.67 -11.75
CA ALA A 279 -4.37 -9.74 -12.86
C ALA A 279 -5.44 -9.97 -13.94
N LEU A 280 -5.70 -11.22 -14.30
CA LEU A 280 -6.76 -11.60 -15.25
C LEU A 280 -8.15 -11.23 -14.75
N ALA A 281 -8.47 -11.55 -13.50
CA ALA A 281 -9.75 -11.20 -12.87
C ALA A 281 -9.98 -9.69 -12.91
N ARG A 282 -8.98 -8.90 -12.47
CA ARG A 282 -9.06 -7.44 -12.46
C ARG A 282 -9.23 -6.89 -13.88
N TRP A 283 -8.40 -7.34 -14.82
CA TRP A 283 -8.44 -6.89 -16.20
C TRP A 283 -9.77 -7.22 -16.88
N SER A 284 -10.26 -8.47 -16.76
CA SER A 284 -11.54 -8.85 -17.36
C SER A 284 -12.69 -8.07 -16.75
N ARG A 285 -12.65 -7.80 -15.43
CA ARG A 285 -13.65 -6.98 -14.73
C ARG A 285 -13.61 -5.53 -15.21
N THR A 286 -12.43 -4.89 -15.21
CA THR A 286 -12.28 -3.50 -15.68
C THR A 286 -12.63 -3.35 -17.15
N PHE A 287 -12.29 -4.33 -17.99
CA PHE A 287 -12.58 -4.29 -19.41
C PHE A 287 -14.06 -4.52 -19.71
N ALA A 288 -14.71 -5.45 -18.99
CA ALA A 288 -16.15 -5.56 -19.01
C ALA A 288 -16.80 -4.23 -18.64
N GLY A 289 -16.44 -3.64 -17.49
CA GLY A 289 -16.97 -2.37 -17.02
C GLY A 289 -16.77 -1.20 -17.98
N ALA A 290 -15.60 -1.10 -18.63
CA ALA A 290 -15.32 -0.07 -19.61
C ALA A 290 -16.21 -0.20 -20.87
N VAL A 291 -16.31 -1.41 -21.43
CA VAL A 291 -17.14 -1.70 -22.62
C VAL A 291 -18.63 -1.48 -22.28
N SER A 292 -19.03 -1.96 -21.12
CA SER A 292 -20.35 -1.80 -20.50
C SER A 292 -20.73 -0.31 -20.39
N ALA A 293 -19.82 0.54 -19.89
CA ALA A 293 -20.03 1.98 -19.79
C ALA A 293 -19.94 2.75 -21.12
N GLY A 294 -19.82 2.06 -22.26
CA GLY A 294 -19.75 2.66 -23.59
C GLY A 294 -18.40 3.30 -23.94
N VAL A 295 -17.35 3.05 -23.15
CA VAL A 295 -16.02 3.59 -23.45
C VAL A 295 -15.54 3.05 -24.80
N PRO A 296 -15.05 3.90 -25.73
CA PRO A 296 -14.59 3.45 -27.04
C PRO A 296 -13.56 2.32 -26.95
N MET A 297 -13.71 1.28 -27.77
CA MET A 297 -12.92 0.03 -27.67
C MET A 297 -11.41 0.28 -27.52
N LEU A 298 -10.80 1.05 -28.42
CA LEU A 298 -9.36 1.36 -28.36
C LEU A 298 -8.95 2.05 -27.05
N GLN A 299 -9.80 2.91 -26.50
CA GLN A 299 -9.55 3.58 -25.23
C GLN A 299 -9.72 2.60 -24.06
N ALA A 300 -10.76 1.76 -24.09
CA ALA A 300 -10.99 0.73 -23.09
C ALA A 300 -9.79 -0.24 -22.99
N ILE A 301 -9.26 -0.70 -24.12
CA ILE A 301 -8.07 -1.57 -24.16
C ILE A 301 -6.88 -0.93 -23.46
N LYS A 302 -6.60 0.35 -23.78
CA LYS A 302 -5.46 1.06 -23.20
C LYS A 302 -5.61 1.25 -21.69
N LEU A 303 -6.77 1.74 -21.24
CA LEU A 303 -7.04 2.03 -19.83
C LEU A 303 -7.06 0.75 -18.97
N THR A 304 -7.59 -0.35 -19.51
CA THR A 304 -7.69 -1.63 -18.79
C THR A 304 -6.34 -2.32 -18.69
N GLY A 305 -5.47 -2.16 -19.69
CA GLY A 305 -4.05 -2.55 -19.61
C GLY A 305 -3.32 -1.81 -18.49
N GLU A 306 -3.42 -0.48 -18.45
CA GLU A 306 -2.76 0.37 -17.44
C GLU A 306 -3.25 0.05 -15.99
N THR A 307 -4.52 -0.31 -15.83
CA THR A 307 -5.15 -0.59 -14.51
C THR A 307 -5.04 -2.04 -14.04
N SER A 308 -4.61 -2.97 -14.92
CA SER A 308 -4.42 -4.39 -14.58
C SER A 308 -3.42 -4.60 -13.43
N GLY A 309 -2.45 -3.69 -13.28
CA GLY A 309 -1.42 -3.76 -12.24
C GLY A 309 -0.33 -4.80 -12.52
N ASN A 310 -0.25 -5.33 -13.73
CA ASN A 310 0.80 -6.26 -14.16
C ASN A 310 1.34 -5.81 -15.53
N ILE A 311 2.64 -5.53 -15.60
CA ILE A 311 3.26 -5.01 -16.83
C ILE A 311 3.29 -6.01 -18.00
N VAL A 312 3.25 -7.31 -17.72
CA VAL A 312 3.16 -8.34 -18.77
C VAL A 312 1.78 -8.27 -19.43
N LEU A 313 0.72 -8.10 -18.64
CA LEU A 313 -0.63 -7.93 -19.17
C LEU A 313 -0.78 -6.60 -19.90
N GLU A 314 -0.20 -5.52 -19.36
CA GLU A 314 -0.16 -4.20 -19.98
C GLU A 314 0.42 -4.25 -21.41
N ARG A 315 1.55 -4.97 -21.61
CA ARG A 315 2.15 -5.19 -22.94
C ARG A 315 1.25 -6.01 -23.86
N ALA A 316 0.62 -7.06 -23.35
CA ALA A 316 -0.30 -7.84 -24.16
C ALA A 316 -1.50 -6.99 -24.64
N MET A 317 -1.89 -5.96 -23.86
CA MET A 317 -2.91 -4.99 -24.28
C MET A 317 -2.41 -4.00 -25.33
N GLU A 318 -1.12 -3.66 -25.36
CA GLU A 318 -0.52 -2.89 -26.46
C GLU A 318 -0.60 -3.65 -27.79
N ASP A 319 -0.33 -4.96 -27.76
CA ASP A 319 -0.46 -5.83 -28.94
C ASP A 319 -1.92 -5.96 -29.39
N MET A 320 -2.85 -6.08 -28.44
CA MET A 320 -4.29 -6.09 -28.73
C MET A 320 -4.76 -4.75 -29.31
N TYR A 321 -4.32 -3.63 -28.74
CA TYR A 321 -4.59 -2.29 -29.26
C TYR A 321 -4.09 -2.14 -30.70
N ALA A 322 -2.87 -2.60 -30.97
CA ALA A 322 -2.27 -2.54 -32.30
C ALA A 322 -3.01 -3.43 -33.31
N SER A 323 -3.52 -4.59 -32.89
CA SER A 323 -4.35 -5.47 -33.71
C SER A 323 -5.65 -4.79 -34.12
N VAL A 324 -6.43 -4.31 -33.14
CA VAL A 324 -7.73 -3.66 -33.36
C VAL A 324 -7.58 -2.37 -34.18
N LYS A 325 -6.53 -1.59 -33.93
CA LYS A 325 -6.25 -0.36 -34.70
C LYS A 325 -6.03 -0.63 -36.19
N ARG A 326 -5.56 -1.83 -36.57
CA ARG A 326 -5.40 -2.28 -37.96
C ARG A 326 -6.62 -3.04 -38.51
N GLY A 327 -7.71 -3.12 -37.76
CA GLY A 327 -8.91 -3.88 -38.14
C GLY A 327 -8.79 -5.39 -37.92
N GLY A 328 -7.81 -5.85 -37.13
CA GLY A 328 -7.69 -7.25 -36.71
C GLY A 328 -8.56 -7.58 -35.49
N SER A 329 -8.56 -8.86 -35.09
CA SER A 329 -9.37 -9.35 -33.97
C SER A 329 -8.79 -9.02 -32.59
N LEU A 330 -9.66 -8.99 -31.58
CA LEU A 330 -9.30 -8.92 -30.15
C LEU A 330 -8.69 -10.23 -29.66
N ALA A 331 -9.27 -11.36 -30.07
CA ALA A 331 -8.87 -12.67 -29.58
C ALA A 331 -7.50 -13.14 -30.10
N GLY A 332 -7.08 -12.71 -31.30
CA GLY A 332 -5.85 -13.19 -31.93
C GLY A 332 -4.57 -12.93 -31.14
N PRO A 333 -4.34 -11.72 -30.61
CA PRO A 333 -3.23 -11.44 -29.69
C PRO A 333 -3.34 -12.20 -28.36
N ILE A 334 -4.54 -12.28 -27.77
CA ILE A 334 -4.79 -12.99 -26.50
C ILE A 334 -4.44 -14.47 -26.61
N GLN A 335 -4.82 -15.14 -27.70
CA GLN A 335 -4.56 -16.57 -27.90
C GLN A 335 -3.07 -16.91 -28.12
N ARG A 336 -2.23 -15.92 -28.44
CA ARG A 336 -0.80 -16.10 -28.71
C ARG A 336 0.08 -15.80 -27.50
N ASP A 337 -0.42 -15.05 -26.53
CA ASP A 337 0.35 -14.66 -25.35
C ASP A 337 0.18 -15.68 -24.21
N GLU A 338 1.30 -16.13 -23.64
CA GLU A 338 1.35 -17.15 -22.58
C GLU A 338 0.69 -16.70 -21.28
N ILE A 339 0.49 -15.39 -21.07
CA ILE A 339 -0.20 -14.89 -19.88
C ILE A 339 -1.69 -15.24 -19.87
N PHE A 340 -2.30 -15.53 -21.03
CA PHE A 340 -3.71 -15.86 -21.12
C PHE A 340 -3.92 -17.36 -21.20
N PRO A 341 -4.67 -17.95 -20.25
CA PRO A 341 -5.14 -19.32 -20.40
C PRO A 341 -6.05 -19.44 -21.63
N PRO A 342 -6.08 -20.61 -22.32
CA PRO A 342 -6.84 -20.78 -23.56
C PRO A 342 -8.32 -20.38 -23.45
N MET A 343 -8.92 -20.60 -22.29
CA MET A 343 -10.30 -20.22 -22.00
C MET A 343 -10.56 -18.72 -22.24
N VAL A 344 -9.63 -17.83 -21.84
CA VAL A 344 -9.78 -16.38 -22.03
C VAL A 344 -9.84 -16.03 -23.51
N GLY A 345 -8.90 -16.57 -24.29
CA GLY A 345 -8.85 -16.35 -25.74
C GLY A 345 -10.10 -16.87 -26.47
N HIS A 346 -10.67 -18.00 -26.03
CA HIS A 346 -11.91 -18.54 -26.59
C HIS A 346 -13.13 -17.70 -26.22
N MET A 347 -13.26 -17.30 -24.96
CA MET A 347 -14.41 -16.50 -24.52
C MET A 347 -14.40 -15.10 -25.14
N VAL A 348 -13.23 -14.49 -25.33
CA VAL A 348 -13.11 -13.23 -26.08
C VAL A 348 -13.48 -13.41 -27.54
N ALA A 349 -13.03 -14.49 -28.19
CA ALA A 349 -13.41 -14.78 -29.58
C ALA A 349 -14.93 -14.93 -29.73
N VAL A 350 -15.57 -15.73 -28.86
CA VAL A 350 -17.02 -15.90 -28.85
C VAL A 350 -17.73 -14.56 -28.60
N GLY A 351 -17.25 -13.76 -27.65
CA GLY A 351 -17.80 -12.44 -27.35
C GLY A 351 -17.67 -11.45 -28.51
N GLU A 352 -16.55 -11.51 -29.24
CA GLU A 352 -16.30 -10.70 -30.44
C GLU A 352 -17.23 -11.11 -31.60
N GLU A 353 -17.37 -12.41 -31.86
CA GLU A 353 -18.23 -12.95 -32.93
C GLU A 353 -19.73 -12.73 -32.66
N THR A 354 -20.15 -12.85 -31.41
CA THR A 354 -21.57 -12.72 -31.00
C THR A 354 -21.96 -11.30 -30.61
N GLY A 355 -21.00 -10.37 -30.53
CA GLY A 355 -21.20 -9.02 -30.01
C GLY A 355 -21.46 -8.96 -28.49
N GLN A 356 -21.25 -10.06 -27.76
CA GLN A 356 -21.50 -10.17 -26.32
C GLN A 356 -20.20 -10.11 -25.49
N LEU A 357 -19.24 -9.27 -25.90
CA LEU A 357 -17.93 -9.18 -25.27
C LEU A 357 -18.01 -8.82 -23.78
N GLU A 358 -18.87 -7.86 -23.40
CA GLU A 358 -19.10 -7.49 -22.00
C GLU A 358 -19.48 -8.70 -21.14
N HIS A 359 -20.43 -9.51 -21.63
CA HIS A 359 -20.92 -10.67 -20.90
C HIS A 359 -19.83 -11.72 -20.74
N MET A 360 -19.08 -12.01 -21.81
CA MET A 360 -17.98 -12.97 -21.77
C MET A 360 -16.86 -12.52 -20.83
N LEU A 361 -16.45 -11.25 -20.89
CA LEU A 361 -15.46 -10.68 -19.97
C LEU A 361 -15.91 -10.74 -18.51
N SER A 362 -17.20 -10.47 -18.24
CA SER A 362 -17.77 -10.59 -16.89
C SER A 362 -17.71 -12.02 -16.36
N LYS A 363 -17.99 -13.02 -17.20
CA LYS A 363 -17.88 -14.44 -16.83
C LYS A 363 -16.44 -14.88 -16.58
N ILE A 364 -15.49 -14.38 -17.38
CA ILE A 364 -14.06 -14.60 -17.15
C ILE A 364 -13.65 -14.01 -15.79
N ALA A 365 -14.11 -12.79 -15.49
CA ALA A 365 -13.85 -12.14 -14.21
C ALA A 365 -14.39 -12.95 -13.03
N ASP A 366 -15.68 -13.33 -13.06
CA ASP A 366 -16.32 -14.13 -12.01
C ASP A 366 -15.58 -15.47 -11.78
N PHE A 367 -15.17 -16.15 -12.86
CA PHE A 367 -14.44 -17.40 -12.79
C PHE A 367 -13.07 -17.23 -12.11
N TYR A 368 -12.28 -16.25 -12.53
CA TYR A 368 -10.96 -16.04 -11.93
C TYR A 368 -11.01 -15.43 -10.53
N GLU A 369 -12.02 -14.61 -10.21
CA GLU A 369 -12.29 -14.16 -8.83
C GLU A 369 -12.51 -15.37 -7.91
N ALA A 370 -13.32 -16.35 -8.33
CA ALA A 370 -13.57 -17.58 -7.57
C ALA A 370 -12.32 -18.47 -7.45
N GLU A 371 -11.55 -18.62 -8.52
CA GLU A 371 -10.26 -19.33 -8.49
C GLU A 371 -9.27 -18.65 -7.53
N VAL A 372 -9.19 -17.31 -7.53
CA VAL A 372 -8.34 -16.57 -6.60
C VAL A 372 -8.74 -16.84 -5.16
N ASP A 373 -10.03 -16.75 -4.81
CA ASP A 373 -10.51 -17.04 -3.45
C ASP A 373 -10.15 -18.47 -3.01
N ALA A 374 -10.36 -19.47 -3.88
CA ALA A 374 -10.02 -20.86 -3.59
C ALA A 374 -8.51 -21.06 -3.39
N LYS A 375 -7.68 -20.49 -4.27
CA LYS A 375 -6.21 -20.61 -4.19
C LYS A 375 -5.65 -19.87 -2.98
N VAL A 376 -6.17 -18.69 -2.68
CA VAL A 376 -5.76 -17.89 -1.53
C VAL A 376 -6.05 -18.67 -0.24
N LYS A 377 -7.25 -19.25 -0.09
CA LYS A 377 -7.59 -20.11 1.06
C LYS A 377 -6.66 -21.33 1.17
N ALA A 378 -6.36 -22.00 0.05
CA ALA A 378 -5.46 -23.15 0.03
C ALA A 378 -4.01 -22.79 0.37
N LEU A 379 -3.52 -21.62 -0.07
CA LEU A 379 -2.19 -21.14 0.31
C LEU A 379 -2.15 -20.80 1.80
N THR A 380 -3.18 -20.14 2.34
CA THR A 380 -3.27 -19.83 3.76
C THR A 380 -3.24 -21.09 4.63
N SER A 381 -3.92 -22.18 4.24
CA SER A 381 -3.90 -23.43 5.01
C SER A 381 -2.56 -24.17 4.94
N LEU A 382 -1.80 -24.02 3.86
CA LEU A 382 -0.44 -24.59 3.73
C LEU A 382 0.61 -23.80 4.52
N ILE A 383 0.38 -22.50 4.73
CA ILE A 383 1.31 -21.66 5.49
C ILE A 383 1.44 -22.15 6.94
N GLU A 384 0.36 -22.59 7.59
CA GLU A 384 0.41 -23.01 8.99
C GLU A 384 1.37 -24.20 9.24
N PRO A 385 1.28 -25.34 8.53
CA PRO A 385 2.24 -26.43 8.67
C PRO A 385 3.68 -26.00 8.35
N ILE A 386 3.88 -25.20 7.30
CA ILE A 386 5.20 -24.70 6.92
C ILE A 386 5.76 -23.84 8.05
N MET A 387 4.95 -22.98 8.66
CA MET A 387 5.34 -22.13 9.78
C MET A 387 5.68 -22.95 11.02
N ILE A 388 4.91 -23.99 11.34
CA ILE A 388 5.23 -24.88 12.47
C ILE A 388 6.59 -25.55 12.26
N VAL A 389 6.84 -26.10 11.07
CA VAL A 389 8.12 -26.75 10.75
C VAL A 389 9.26 -25.73 10.76
N PHE A 390 9.05 -24.53 10.21
CA PHE A 390 10.05 -23.47 10.15
C PHE A 390 10.41 -22.94 11.54
N VAL A 391 9.41 -22.54 12.33
CA VAL A 391 9.61 -22.03 13.70
C VAL A 391 10.16 -23.12 14.61
N GLY A 392 9.60 -24.33 14.55
CA GLY A 392 10.11 -25.48 15.30
C GLY A 392 11.55 -25.81 14.92
N GLY A 393 11.89 -25.74 13.63
CA GLY A 393 13.26 -25.93 13.14
C GLY A 393 14.23 -24.87 13.66
N ILE A 394 13.83 -23.59 13.66
CA ILE A 394 14.65 -22.49 14.20
C ILE A 394 14.84 -22.64 15.71
N VAL A 395 13.76 -22.87 16.46
CA VAL A 395 13.84 -23.05 17.91
C VAL A 395 14.67 -24.27 18.25
N GLY A 396 14.47 -25.39 17.55
CA GLY A 396 15.27 -26.60 17.72
C GLY A 396 16.75 -26.37 17.40
N PHE A 397 17.06 -25.64 16.32
CA PHE A 397 18.43 -25.25 15.99
C PHE A 397 19.07 -24.43 17.11
N ILE A 398 18.35 -23.44 17.65
CA ILE A 398 18.84 -22.61 18.76
C ILE A 398 19.10 -23.46 20.01
N VAL A 399 18.15 -24.33 20.39
CA VAL A 399 18.31 -25.22 21.54
C VAL A 399 19.53 -26.13 21.35
N ILE A 400 19.69 -26.76 20.19
CA ILE A 400 20.87 -27.59 19.90
C ILE A 400 22.15 -26.74 19.99
N ALA A 401 22.17 -25.56 19.39
CA ALA A 401 23.31 -24.65 19.43
C ALA A 401 23.67 -24.22 20.86
N MET A 402 22.70 -24.13 21.78
CA MET A 402 22.95 -23.77 23.18
C MET A 402 23.43 -24.96 24.02
N TYR A 403 22.98 -26.18 23.74
CA TYR A 403 23.34 -27.36 24.52
C TYR A 403 24.64 -28.03 24.05
N LEU A 404 24.99 -27.92 22.76
CA LEU A 404 26.20 -28.56 22.22
C LEU A 404 27.51 -28.16 22.93
N PRO A 405 27.72 -26.87 23.30
CA PRO A 405 28.90 -26.48 24.08
C PRO A 405 28.97 -27.18 25.44
N ILE A 406 27.83 -27.42 26.10
CA ILE A 406 27.78 -28.11 27.40
C ILE A 406 28.34 -29.53 27.28
N PHE A 407 27.95 -30.27 26.23
CA PHE A 407 28.49 -31.61 25.99
C PHE A 407 29.98 -31.59 25.66
N SER A 408 30.43 -30.61 24.89
CA SER A 408 31.86 -30.46 24.56
C SER A 408 32.73 -30.16 25.78
N LEU A 409 32.16 -29.52 26.80
CA LEU A 409 32.81 -29.30 28.09
C LEU A 409 32.84 -30.59 28.92
N TYR A 410 31.73 -31.33 28.96
CA TYR A 410 31.65 -32.59 29.69
C TYR A 410 32.62 -33.67 29.14
N ASP A 411 32.74 -33.78 27.82
CA ASP A 411 33.68 -34.72 27.18
C ASP A 411 35.15 -34.39 27.43
N LYS A 412 35.47 -33.15 27.83
CA LYS A 412 36.82 -32.72 28.19
C LYS A 412 37.15 -32.84 29.68
N ILE A 413 36.12 -32.92 30.54
CA ILE A 413 36.27 -33.14 31.99
C ILE A 413 36.56 -34.63 32.31
N ARG A 414 36.49 -35.52 31.31
CA ARG A 414 36.80 -36.95 31.43
C ARG A 414 38.17 -37.28 30.88
#